data_AF-A0A482UMP9-F1
#
_entry.id   AF-A0A482UMP9-F1
#
_cell.length_a   1.000
_cell.length_b   1.000
_cell.length_c   1.000
_cell.angle_alpha   90.00
_cell.angle_beta   90.00
_cell.angle_gamma   90.00
#
_symmetry.space_group_name_H-M   'P 1'
#
loop_
_entity.id
_entity.type
_entity.pdbx_description
1 polymer ?
#
loop_
_entity_poly.entity_id
_entity_poly.type
_entity_poly.pdbx_seq_one_letter_code
_entity_poly.pdbx_strand_id
1 'polypeptide(L)'
;CMVENMKYILGGGSGGEYVRKLAAFLLPVNDNDIHFLGGNVEIEEDYMRGIWKGGVGLTLTSRHYTEQYMVITKDALVLYKHKDAKQHTLHLPLTHILYVRVLPPAHTPLPHMGYLDIHTQGRVFTLLIRSDMQLNGWLQVFITLGISEHSSKLRLQPSSSPPSQLSLLSANDIDDVYIAKNVVFKGEKRRIFNMRRVYFKDYTTSMYTQAYGSKDKGGMGGNQNIHPNRLIEDLLTLAFDLVQTTLTSTPNPITTPSLTSWLQFYDGICLLQTIPIHSLNTVQRLSFYLNLYHLMVLHGCIVYGPPSGWSYWYAFYNQIGYVVAGELVSIAELEYCILR
;
A
#
# COMPACT_ATOMS: atom_id res chain seq x y z
N CYS A 1 -11.44 -9.84 -22.56
CA CYS A 1 -10.29 -10.68 -22.97
C CYS A 1 -9.71 -11.49 -21.79
N MET A 2 -9.02 -10.90 -20.81
CA MET A 2 -8.46 -11.67 -19.66
C MET A 2 -9.54 -12.30 -18.77
N VAL A 3 -10.62 -11.55 -18.46
CA VAL A 3 -11.81 -12.06 -17.73
C VAL A 3 -12.56 -13.17 -18.49
N GLU A 4 -12.53 -13.17 -19.83
CA GLU A 4 -13.17 -14.22 -20.64
C GLU A 4 -12.29 -15.47 -20.76
N ASN A 5 -10.98 -15.31 -20.87
CA ASN A 5 -10.04 -16.44 -20.85
C ASN A 5 -9.91 -17.07 -19.46
N MET A 6 -10.02 -16.31 -18.37
CA MET A 6 -10.01 -16.86 -17.00
C MET A 6 -11.27 -17.67 -16.65
N LYS A 7 -12.43 -17.35 -17.23
CA LYS A 7 -13.64 -18.18 -17.09
C LYS A 7 -13.45 -19.60 -17.61
N TYR A 8 -12.56 -19.78 -18.60
CA TYR A 8 -12.28 -21.07 -19.21
C TYR A 8 -11.27 -21.90 -18.40
N ILE A 9 -10.38 -21.25 -17.64
CA ILE A 9 -9.35 -21.92 -16.83
C ILE A 9 -9.86 -22.30 -15.44
N LEU A 10 -10.79 -21.53 -14.85
CA LEU A 10 -11.35 -21.78 -13.51
C LEU A 10 -12.53 -22.77 -13.50
N GLY A 11 -12.44 -23.86 -14.27
CA GLY A 11 -13.50 -24.85 -14.41
C GLY A 11 -14.14 -25.28 -13.07
N GLY A 12 -15.46 -25.08 -12.96
CA GLY A 12 -16.33 -25.77 -12.00
C GLY A 12 -16.62 -25.06 -10.66
N GLY A 13 -17.87 -24.64 -10.47
CA GLY A 13 -18.54 -24.52 -9.16
C GLY A 13 -18.31 -23.26 -8.31
N SER A 14 -17.08 -22.75 -8.19
CA SER A 14 -16.74 -21.66 -7.23
C SER A 14 -16.80 -20.24 -7.81
N GLY A 15 -16.91 -20.10 -9.14
CA GLY A 15 -16.87 -18.80 -9.82
C GLY A 15 -18.00 -17.84 -9.45
N GLY A 16 -19.16 -18.33 -9.02
CA GLY A 16 -20.31 -17.49 -8.64
C GLY A 16 -20.07 -16.67 -7.37
N GLU A 17 -19.38 -17.24 -6.37
CA GLU A 17 -19.04 -16.52 -5.14
C GLU A 17 -17.93 -15.49 -5.38
N TYR A 18 -16.96 -15.84 -6.22
CA TYR A 18 -15.90 -14.91 -6.63
C TYR A 18 -16.46 -13.72 -7.40
N VAL A 19 -17.35 -13.96 -8.38
CA VAL A 19 -18.01 -12.89 -9.14
C VAL A 19 -18.89 -12.03 -8.25
N ARG A 20 -19.57 -12.58 -7.22
CA ARG A 20 -20.31 -11.76 -6.24
C ARG A 20 -19.39 -10.93 -5.35
N LYS A 21 -18.27 -11.49 -4.88
CA LYS A 21 -17.26 -10.74 -4.09
C LYS A 21 -16.61 -9.63 -4.91
N LEU A 22 -16.33 -9.92 -6.19
CA LEU A 22 -15.81 -8.95 -7.15
C LEU A 22 -16.89 -7.90 -7.52
N ALA A 23 -18.15 -8.29 -7.67
CA ALA A 23 -19.25 -7.35 -7.92
C ALA A 23 -19.50 -6.44 -6.71
N ALA A 24 -19.47 -6.97 -5.49
CA ALA A 24 -19.50 -6.18 -4.26
C ALA A 24 -18.30 -5.23 -4.16
N PHE A 25 -17.13 -5.63 -4.68
CA PHE A 25 -15.97 -4.77 -4.84
C PHE A 25 -16.14 -3.68 -5.91
N LEU A 26 -17.08 -3.84 -6.85
CA LEU A 26 -17.33 -2.92 -7.97
C LEU A 26 -18.56 -2.01 -7.79
N LEU A 27 -19.42 -2.24 -6.78
CA LEU A 27 -20.55 -1.37 -6.48
C LEU A 27 -20.11 -0.07 -5.79
N PRO A 28 -20.72 1.09 -6.11
CA PRO A 28 -20.40 2.37 -5.50
C PRO A 28 -20.70 2.34 -3.99
N VAL A 29 -19.86 3.04 -3.21
CA VAL A 29 -20.11 3.32 -1.79
C VAL A 29 -21.46 4.01 -1.69
N ASN A 30 -22.33 3.54 -0.79
CA ASN A 30 -23.69 4.07 -0.66
C ASN A 30 -23.90 4.67 0.73
N ASP A 31 -24.99 5.41 0.90
CA ASP A 31 -25.27 6.13 2.15
C ASP A 31 -25.39 5.20 3.37
N ASN A 32 -25.62 3.89 3.19
CA ASN A 32 -25.62 2.95 4.31
C ASN A 32 -24.20 2.77 4.91
N ASP A 33 -23.14 3.03 4.13
CA ASP A 33 -21.76 3.00 4.62
C ASP A 33 -21.47 4.17 5.59
N ILE A 34 -22.32 5.20 5.63
CA ILE A 34 -22.19 6.34 6.57
C ILE A 34 -22.50 5.92 8.02
N HIS A 35 -23.35 4.91 8.21
CA HIS A 35 -23.70 4.40 9.53
C HIS A 35 -22.61 3.50 10.16
N PHE A 36 -21.56 3.21 9.41
CA PHE A 36 -20.45 2.32 9.78
C PHE A 36 -19.58 2.80 10.95
N LEU A 37 -19.75 4.01 11.48
CA LEU A 37 -19.05 4.44 12.69
C LEU A 37 -20.03 4.85 13.79
N GLY A 38 -21.16 4.12 13.87
CA GLY A 38 -22.33 4.46 14.68
C GLY A 38 -22.09 4.55 16.20
N GLY A 39 -21.12 3.79 16.74
CA GLY A 39 -21.12 3.46 18.17
C GLY A 39 -20.26 4.29 19.12
N ASN A 40 -19.15 4.92 18.69
CA ASN A 40 -18.23 5.62 19.60
C ASN A 40 -17.48 6.75 18.86
N VAL A 41 -18.01 7.98 18.95
CA VAL A 41 -17.48 9.13 18.20
C VAL A 41 -16.38 9.87 18.97
N GLU A 42 -16.39 9.79 20.30
CA GLU A 42 -15.46 10.52 21.14
C GLU A 42 -14.21 9.70 21.43
N ILE A 43 -13.07 10.41 21.55
CA ILE A 43 -11.82 9.81 22.00
C ILE A 43 -11.87 9.80 23.53
N GLU A 44 -11.82 8.62 24.12
CA GLU A 44 -11.69 8.43 25.56
C GLU A 44 -10.22 8.61 25.96
N GLU A 45 -9.96 9.55 26.87
CA GLU A 45 -8.61 9.91 27.29
C GLU A 45 -8.38 9.54 28.76
N ASP A 46 -7.34 8.74 29.01
CA ASP A 46 -6.82 8.45 30.36
C ASP A 46 -5.45 9.11 30.51
N TYR A 47 -5.47 10.40 30.85
CA TYR A 47 -4.28 11.24 31.00
C TYR A 47 -3.27 10.68 32.00
N MET A 48 -3.74 10.06 33.08
CA MET A 48 -2.87 9.49 34.12
C MET A 48 -2.04 8.33 33.58
N ARG A 49 -2.60 7.57 32.64
CA ARG A 49 -1.92 6.43 32.02
C ARG A 49 -1.31 6.76 30.65
N GLY A 50 -1.64 7.91 30.07
CA GLY A 50 -1.26 8.25 28.70
C GLY A 50 -1.86 7.26 27.70
N ILE A 51 -3.16 7.00 27.83
CA ILE A 51 -3.90 6.09 26.96
C ILE A 51 -5.04 6.85 26.28
N TRP A 52 -5.14 6.72 24.97
CA TRP A 52 -6.21 7.30 24.15
C TRP A 52 -6.94 6.19 23.42
N LYS A 53 -8.27 6.21 23.41
CA LYS A 53 -9.09 5.14 22.82
C LYS A 53 -10.26 5.68 22.02
N GLY A 54 -10.67 4.99 20.97
CA GLY A 54 -11.87 5.38 20.23
C GLY A 54 -12.15 4.49 19.03
N GLY A 55 -13.36 4.61 18.48
CA GLY A 55 -13.75 3.88 17.27
C GLY A 55 -13.13 4.48 16.00
N VAL A 56 -12.61 3.64 15.12
CA VAL A 56 -12.09 4.01 13.79
C VAL A 56 -12.48 2.95 12.76
N GLY A 57 -12.54 3.31 11.49
CA GLY A 57 -12.67 2.34 10.40
C GLY A 57 -11.29 2.03 9.82
N LEU A 58 -10.82 0.79 9.89
CA LEU A 58 -9.60 0.39 9.18
C LEU A 58 -9.92 0.08 7.72
N THR A 59 -9.27 0.79 6.80
CA THR A 59 -9.40 0.55 5.35
C THR A 59 -8.63 -0.71 4.96
N LEU A 60 -9.32 -1.68 4.35
CA LEU A 60 -8.73 -2.91 3.81
C LEU A 60 -8.56 -2.85 2.29
N THR A 61 -9.49 -2.19 1.60
CA THR A 61 -9.43 -1.88 0.17
C THR A 61 -10.10 -0.54 -0.09
N SER A 62 -10.12 -0.08 -1.33
CA SER A 62 -10.76 1.18 -1.71
C SER A 62 -12.24 1.29 -1.35
N ARG A 63 -12.89 0.16 -1.06
CA ARG A 63 -14.32 0.08 -0.76
C ARG A 63 -14.66 -0.82 0.40
N HIS A 64 -13.67 -1.31 1.12
CA HIS A 64 -13.89 -2.21 2.26
C HIS A 64 -13.20 -1.67 3.49
N TYR A 65 -14.02 -1.48 4.52
CA TYR A 65 -13.61 -0.97 5.82
C TYR A 65 -14.01 -1.99 6.89
N THR A 66 -13.27 -2.03 7.99
CA THR A 66 -13.63 -2.79 9.20
C THR A 66 -13.67 -1.84 10.38
N GLU A 67 -14.77 -1.85 11.13
CA GLU A 67 -14.82 -1.12 12.40
C GLU A 67 -13.79 -1.74 13.35
N GLN A 68 -12.99 -0.89 13.94
CA GLN A 68 -12.00 -1.26 14.94
C GLN A 68 -12.08 -0.27 16.09
N TYR A 69 -11.63 -0.72 17.25
CA TYR A 69 -11.40 0.11 18.41
C TYR A 69 -9.90 0.32 18.55
N MET A 70 -9.47 1.55 18.32
CA MET A 70 -8.07 1.94 18.39
C MET A 70 -7.71 2.34 19.81
N VAL A 71 -6.57 1.85 20.28
CA VAL A 71 -5.96 2.20 21.56
C VAL A 71 -4.52 2.62 21.30
N ILE A 72 -4.19 3.87 21.63
CA ILE A 72 -2.84 4.40 21.55
C ILE A 72 -2.31 4.57 22.96
N THR A 73 -1.10 4.06 23.18
CA THR A 73 -0.32 4.20 24.42
C THR A 73 0.99 4.92 24.10
N LYS A 74 1.87 5.11 25.08
CA LYS A 74 3.22 5.67 24.85
C LYS A 74 4.12 4.75 24.02
N ASP A 75 3.83 3.46 23.96
CA ASP A 75 4.71 2.46 23.36
C ASP A 75 4.19 1.92 22.03
N ALA A 76 2.86 1.81 21.90
CA ALA A 76 2.22 1.20 20.74
C ALA A 76 0.82 1.74 20.44
N LEU A 77 0.44 1.58 19.16
CA LEU A 77 -0.92 1.63 18.65
C LEU A 77 -1.44 0.20 18.50
N VAL A 78 -2.63 -0.06 19.04
CA VAL A 78 -3.27 -1.37 19.00
C VAL A 78 -4.68 -1.22 18.46
N LEU A 79 -5.07 -2.04 17.49
CA LEU A 79 -6.44 -2.13 16.99
C LEU A 79 -7.11 -3.39 17.52
N TYR A 80 -8.35 -3.25 17.95
CA TYR A 80 -9.21 -4.32 18.42
C TYR A 80 -10.46 -4.39 17.57
N LYS A 81 -11.06 -5.58 17.42
CA LYS A 81 -12.30 -5.73 16.64
C LYS A 81 -13.47 -4.90 17.21
N HIS A 82 -13.51 -4.74 18.53
CA HIS A 82 -14.46 -3.89 19.26
C HIS A 82 -13.87 -3.56 20.65
N LYS A 83 -14.52 -2.66 21.41
CA LYS A 83 -14.05 -2.17 22.71
C LYS A 83 -13.70 -3.28 23.72
N ASP A 84 -14.54 -4.31 23.80
CA ASP A 84 -14.36 -5.42 24.75
C ASP A 84 -13.58 -6.63 24.20
N ALA A 85 -12.95 -6.50 23.01
CA ALA A 85 -12.24 -7.62 22.42
C ALA A 85 -10.94 -7.91 23.19
N LYS A 86 -10.73 -9.18 23.54
CA LYS A 86 -9.51 -9.63 24.24
C LYS A 86 -8.30 -9.76 23.32
N GLN A 87 -8.55 -9.95 22.03
CA GLN A 87 -7.52 -10.13 21.00
C GLN A 87 -7.47 -8.88 20.11
N HIS A 88 -6.26 -8.40 19.86
CA HIS A 88 -6.02 -7.33 18.91
C HIS A 88 -5.94 -7.88 17.49
N THR A 89 -6.36 -7.06 16.52
CA THR A 89 -6.24 -7.31 15.08
C THR A 89 -4.94 -6.75 14.51
N LEU A 90 -4.40 -5.71 15.16
CA LEU A 90 -3.11 -5.09 14.83
C LEU A 90 -2.42 -4.63 16.11
N HIS A 91 -1.11 -4.84 16.18
CA HIS A 91 -0.24 -4.26 17.21
C HIS A 91 0.95 -3.61 16.52
N LEU A 92 1.05 -2.28 16.62
CA LEU A 92 2.04 -1.46 15.92
C LEU A 92 2.83 -0.63 16.93
N PRO A 93 4.10 -0.97 17.22
CA PRO A 93 4.98 -0.14 18.04
C PRO A 93 5.08 1.28 17.46
N LEU A 94 5.07 2.32 18.31
CA LEU A 94 5.16 3.71 17.84
C LEU A 94 6.49 3.99 17.14
N THR A 95 7.55 3.27 17.49
CA THR A 95 8.87 3.34 16.83
C THR A 95 8.83 2.90 15.36
N HIS A 96 7.79 2.18 14.93
CA HIS A 96 7.60 1.78 13.53
C HIS A 96 6.82 2.81 12.72
N ILE A 97 6.21 3.80 13.38
CA ILE A 97 5.45 4.87 12.71
C ILE A 97 6.43 5.95 12.29
N LEU A 98 6.58 6.13 10.98
CA LEU A 98 7.42 7.16 10.39
C LEU A 98 6.76 8.54 10.52
N TYR A 99 5.48 8.61 10.19
CA TYR A 99 4.67 9.83 10.29
C TYR A 99 3.19 9.48 10.13
N VAL A 100 2.33 10.45 10.48
CA VAL A 100 0.91 10.42 10.15
C VAL A 100 0.56 11.54 9.19
N ARG A 101 -0.46 11.31 8.35
CA ARG A 101 -0.89 12.27 7.33
C ARG A 101 -2.40 12.24 7.16
N VAL A 102 -3.03 13.40 7.27
CA VAL A 102 -4.43 13.56 6.89
C VAL A 102 -4.56 13.52 5.36
N LEU A 103 -5.45 12.68 4.84
CA LEU A 103 -5.74 12.64 3.40
C LEU A 103 -6.69 13.79 3.03
N PRO A 104 -6.37 14.59 1.99
CA PRO A 104 -7.28 15.63 1.49
C PRO A 104 -8.61 15.06 1.00
N PRO A 105 -9.73 15.78 1.09
CA PRO A 105 -11.03 15.29 0.62
C PRO A 105 -11.06 14.86 -0.85
N ALA A 106 -10.27 15.51 -1.71
CA ALA A 106 -10.12 15.15 -3.12
C ALA A 106 -9.53 13.73 -3.34
N HIS A 107 -8.95 13.15 -2.31
CA HIS A 107 -8.24 11.89 -2.34
C HIS A 107 -8.98 10.76 -1.62
N THR A 108 -10.17 11.06 -1.09
CA THR A 108 -10.94 10.16 -0.24
C THR A 108 -12.24 9.80 -0.93
N PRO A 109 -12.70 8.54 -0.86
CA PRO A 109 -13.93 8.12 -1.52
C PRO A 109 -15.20 8.61 -0.81
N LEU A 110 -15.09 9.04 0.45
CA LEU A 110 -16.19 9.58 1.25
C LEU A 110 -15.86 11.00 1.70
N PRO A 111 -16.41 12.05 1.04
CA PRO A 111 -16.02 13.44 1.28
C PRO A 111 -16.42 13.99 2.65
N HIS A 112 -17.33 13.33 3.37
CA HIS A 112 -17.81 13.74 4.69
C HIS A 112 -17.10 13.04 5.85
N MET A 113 -16.12 12.19 5.55
CA MET A 113 -15.35 11.45 6.55
C MET A 113 -13.91 11.94 6.54
N GLY A 114 -13.29 11.95 7.71
CA GLY A 114 -11.86 12.17 7.86
C GLY A 114 -11.07 10.92 7.48
N TYR A 115 -9.89 11.10 6.91
CA TYR A 115 -8.99 9.99 6.62
C TYR A 115 -7.59 10.29 7.14
N LEU A 116 -7.01 9.34 7.87
CA LEU A 116 -5.69 9.44 8.46
C LEU A 116 -4.83 8.27 7.99
N ASP A 117 -3.78 8.56 7.23
CA ASP A 117 -2.75 7.59 6.89
C ASP A 117 -1.71 7.51 8.02
N ILE A 118 -1.46 6.30 8.52
CA ILE A 118 -0.34 5.99 9.40
C ILE A 118 0.73 5.30 8.56
N HIS A 119 1.85 6.00 8.34
CA HIS A 119 2.93 5.51 7.50
C HIS A 119 3.96 4.75 8.31
N THR A 120 4.20 3.50 7.93
CA THR A 120 5.34 2.70 8.39
C THR A 120 6.28 2.44 7.20
N GLN A 121 7.40 1.76 7.42
CA GLN A 121 8.28 1.36 6.32
C GLN A 121 7.54 0.46 5.32
N GLY A 122 6.91 -0.61 5.79
CA GLY A 122 6.32 -1.62 4.92
C GLY A 122 4.84 -1.41 4.55
N ARG A 123 4.09 -0.67 5.37
CA ARG A 123 2.65 -0.52 5.20
C ARG A 123 2.15 0.88 5.51
N VAL A 124 1.10 1.29 4.82
CA VAL A 124 0.29 2.47 5.14
C VAL A 124 -1.06 1.97 5.63
N PHE A 125 -1.38 2.27 6.89
CA PHE A 125 -2.68 1.98 7.45
C PHE A 125 -3.55 3.22 7.28
N THR A 126 -4.58 3.13 6.45
CA THR A 126 -5.52 4.24 6.25
C THR A 126 -6.73 4.04 7.16
N LEU A 127 -6.91 4.98 8.09
CA LEU A 127 -8.03 5.02 9.01
C LEU A 127 -9.11 5.97 8.48
N LEU A 128 -10.34 5.48 8.44
CA LEU A 128 -11.57 6.23 8.26
C LEU A 128 -12.03 6.75 9.62
N ILE A 129 -12.28 8.04 9.72
CA ILE A 129 -12.62 8.75 10.95
C ILE A 129 -13.91 9.53 10.71
N ARG A 130 -14.83 9.50 11.69
CA ARG A 130 -16.21 9.93 11.46
C ARG A 130 -16.38 11.43 11.29
N SER A 131 -15.58 12.21 12.00
CA SER A 131 -15.72 13.67 12.03
C SER A 131 -14.36 14.34 12.04
N ASP A 132 -14.31 15.58 11.55
CA ASP A 132 -13.11 16.41 11.61
C ASP A 132 -12.64 16.65 13.05
N MET A 133 -13.59 16.74 14.00
CA MET A 133 -13.28 16.85 15.43
C MET A 133 -12.52 15.62 15.94
N GLN A 134 -13.00 14.42 15.60
CA GLN A 134 -12.34 13.17 15.97
C GLN A 134 -10.99 13.02 15.26
N LEU A 135 -10.91 13.42 13.99
CA LEU A 135 -9.68 13.41 13.19
C LEU A 135 -8.60 14.30 13.81
N ASN A 136 -8.96 15.54 14.13
CA ASN A 136 -8.08 16.48 14.80
C ASN A 136 -7.66 15.97 16.18
N GLY A 137 -8.58 15.35 16.95
CA GLY A 137 -8.25 14.72 18.21
C GLY A 137 -7.17 13.65 18.07
N TRP A 138 -7.34 12.71 17.14
CA TRP A 138 -6.33 11.68 16.87
C TRP A 138 -5.00 12.27 16.41
N LEU A 139 -5.02 13.29 15.55
CA LEU A 139 -3.81 13.97 15.11
C LEU A 139 -3.06 14.62 16.29
N GLN A 140 -3.78 15.28 17.21
CA GLN A 140 -3.18 15.85 18.42
C GLN A 140 -2.56 14.78 19.32
N VAL A 141 -3.15 13.57 19.41
CA VAL A 141 -2.55 12.44 20.13
C VAL A 141 -1.20 12.07 19.53
N PHE A 142 -1.11 11.92 18.21
CA PHE A 142 0.17 11.61 17.54
C PHE A 142 1.22 12.71 17.74
N ILE A 143 0.83 13.99 17.64
CA ILE A 143 1.72 15.13 17.89
C ILE A 143 2.21 15.12 19.35
N THR A 144 1.33 14.85 20.32
CA THR A 144 1.67 14.75 21.75
C THR A 144 2.68 13.63 22.03
N LEU A 145 2.63 12.55 21.24
CA LEU A 145 3.55 11.42 21.31
C LEU A 145 4.86 11.65 20.53
N GLY A 146 5.07 12.85 19.97
CA GLY A 146 6.27 13.20 19.22
C GLY A 146 6.30 12.62 17.80
N ILE A 147 5.20 12.06 17.31
CA ILE A 147 5.11 11.55 15.94
C ILE A 147 4.82 12.73 15.02
N SER A 148 5.76 12.98 14.10
CA SER A 148 5.65 14.12 13.18
C SER A 148 4.38 14.04 12.32
N GLU A 149 3.68 15.17 12.23
CA GLU A 149 2.70 15.38 11.19
C GLU A 149 3.45 15.64 9.88
N HIS A 150 3.14 14.88 8.84
CA HIS A 150 3.66 15.16 7.52
C HIS A 150 2.95 16.37 6.92
N SER A 151 3.39 17.56 7.34
CA SER A 151 3.05 18.78 6.62
C SER A 151 3.57 18.61 5.18
N SER A 152 2.71 18.87 4.19
CA SER A 152 2.95 18.67 2.74
C SER A 152 4.16 19.45 2.17
N LYS A 153 4.96 20.08 3.04
CA LYS A 153 6.12 20.92 2.76
C LYS A 153 7.45 20.29 3.22
N LEU A 154 7.53 18.97 3.36
CA LEU A 154 8.81 18.27 3.56
C LEU A 154 9.68 18.36 2.28
N ARG A 155 10.33 19.53 2.09
CA ARG A 155 11.77 19.52 1.84
C ARG A 155 12.36 18.84 3.07
N LEU A 156 12.90 17.63 2.90
CA LEU A 156 13.78 17.00 3.88
C LEU A 156 14.92 18.00 4.14
N GLN A 157 14.74 18.87 5.13
CA GLN A 157 15.85 19.65 5.68
C GLN A 157 16.80 18.62 6.29
N PRO A 158 18.09 18.66 5.96
CA PRO A 158 19.07 17.80 6.59
C PRO A 158 19.14 18.17 8.06
N SER A 159 18.43 17.45 8.93
CA SER A 159 18.71 17.48 10.35
C SER A 159 20.16 17.03 10.50
N SER A 160 20.95 17.78 11.27
CA SER A 160 22.39 17.59 11.49
C SER A 160 22.76 16.27 12.19
N SER A 161 21.78 15.42 12.47
CA SER A 161 21.96 14.03 12.86
C SER A 161 21.06 13.17 11.96
N PRO A 162 21.62 12.19 11.23
CA PRO A 162 20.81 11.20 10.56
C PRO A 162 20.02 10.46 11.64
N PRO A 163 18.68 10.31 11.51
CA PRO A 163 17.94 9.41 12.38
C PRO A 163 18.66 8.07 12.37
N SER A 164 19.00 7.58 13.56
CA SER A 164 19.74 6.35 13.81
C SER A 164 19.25 5.29 12.83
N GLN A 165 20.17 4.79 12.00
CA GLN A 165 19.93 3.89 10.88
C GLN A 165 18.73 2.99 11.15
N LEU A 166 17.57 3.32 10.57
CA LEU A 166 16.42 2.42 10.55
C LEU A 166 16.95 1.17 9.86
N SER A 167 17.25 0.15 10.65
CA SER A 167 17.68 -1.13 10.13
C SER A 167 16.60 -1.55 9.16
N LEU A 168 16.97 -1.70 7.90
CA LEU A 168 16.06 -2.27 6.91
C LEU A 168 15.41 -3.50 7.53
N LEU A 169 14.08 -3.58 7.41
CA LEU A 169 13.20 -4.64 7.92
C LEU A 169 13.99 -5.92 8.19
N SER A 170 14.02 -6.37 9.45
CA SER A 170 14.63 -7.66 9.75
C SER A 170 13.93 -8.73 8.90
N ALA A 171 14.60 -9.85 8.62
CA ALA A 171 14.00 -10.93 7.82
C ALA A 171 12.64 -11.41 8.36
N ASN A 172 12.40 -11.23 9.67
CA ASN A 172 11.11 -11.52 10.30
C ASN A 172 10.04 -10.47 10.00
N ASP A 173 10.42 -9.19 9.87
CA ASP A 173 9.50 -8.10 9.54
C ASP A 173 9.07 -8.14 8.07
N ILE A 174 9.90 -8.70 7.18
CA ILE A 174 9.59 -8.86 5.75
C ILE A 174 8.28 -9.63 5.57
N ASP A 175 8.08 -10.70 6.33
CA ASP A 175 6.86 -11.48 6.24
C ASP A 175 5.65 -10.65 6.67
N ASP A 176 5.72 -9.87 7.75
CA ASP A 176 4.60 -9.01 8.18
C ASP A 176 4.33 -7.84 7.21
N VAL A 177 5.37 -7.37 6.51
CA VAL A 177 5.27 -6.27 5.53
C VAL A 177 4.61 -6.72 4.23
N TYR A 178 4.94 -7.92 3.73
CA TYR A 178 4.45 -8.41 2.43
C TYR A 178 3.30 -9.42 2.53
N ILE A 179 3.08 -10.02 3.70
CA ILE A 179 1.92 -10.86 3.98
C ILE A 179 0.76 -9.96 4.41
N ALA A 180 0.39 -9.02 3.54
CA ALA A 180 -1.00 -8.60 3.51
C ALA A 180 -1.80 -9.80 2.98
N LYS A 181 -2.16 -10.75 3.86
CA LYS A 181 -3.28 -11.66 3.62
C LYS A 181 -4.53 -10.79 3.53
N ASN A 182 -4.69 -10.12 2.39
CA ASN A 182 -5.85 -9.29 2.18
C ASN A 182 -7.05 -10.22 2.36
N VAL A 183 -7.94 -9.85 3.27
CA VAL A 183 -9.13 -10.62 3.59
C VAL A 183 -9.94 -10.92 2.32
N VAL A 184 -9.80 -10.07 1.29
CA VAL A 184 -10.41 -10.22 -0.03
C VAL A 184 -9.82 -11.40 -0.82
N PHE A 185 -8.52 -11.68 -0.72
CA PHE A 185 -7.85 -12.77 -1.45
C PHE A 185 -7.69 -14.05 -0.59
N LYS A 186 -8.59 -14.24 0.39
CA LYS A 186 -8.61 -15.45 1.23
C LYS A 186 -8.69 -16.71 0.34
N GLY A 187 -7.65 -17.53 0.41
CA GLY A 187 -7.56 -18.81 -0.31
C GLY A 187 -6.39 -18.87 -1.28
N GLU A 188 -5.86 -17.72 -1.69
CA GLU A 188 -4.64 -17.71 -2.51
C GLU A 188 -3.39 -17.82 -1.63
N LYS A 189 -2.50 -18.74 -1.99
CA LYS A 189 -1.18 -18.90 -1.34
C LYS A 189 -0.17 -17.82 -1.78
N ARG A 190 -0.65 -16.82 -2.52
CA ARG A 190 0.16 -15.76 -3.11
C ARG A 190 0.40 -14.63 -2.11
N ARG A 191 1.56 -13.99 -2.21
CA ARG A 191 1.95 -12.80 -1.46
C ARG A 191 1.83 -11.61 -2.38
N ILE A 192 1.17 -10.54 -1.93
CA ILE A 192 0.87 -9.38 -2.77
C ILE A 192 1.86 -8.27 -2.46
N PHE A 193 2.81 -8.08 -3.38
CA PHE A 193 4.00 -7.29 -3.15
C PHE A 193 3.78 -5.79 -3.31
N ASN A 194 2.71 -5.38 -4.00
CA ASN A 194 2.37 -3.98 -4.21
C ASN A 194 1.13 -3.53 -3.41
N MET A 195 0.93 -4.09 -2.21
CA MET A 195 -0.18 -3.78 -1.30
C MET A 195 0.26 -3.00 -0.06
N ARG A 196 1.32 -2.17 -0.18
CA ARG A 196 1.75 -1.28 0.91
C ARG A 196 0.66 -0.28 1.28
N ARG A 197 -0.05 0.27 0.28
CA ARG A 197 -1.05 1.33 0.40
C ARG A 197 -2.28 1.00 -0.42
N VAL A 198 -3.45 1.41 0.09
CA VAL A 198 -4.72 1.37 -0.65
C VAL A 198 -4.89 2.67 -1.45
N TYR A 199 -5.28 2.57 -2.73
CA TYR A 199 -5.65 3.70 -3.56
C TYR A 199 -7.15 3.67 -3.90
N PHE A 200 -7.84 4.80 -3.70
CA PHE A 200 -9.31 4.88 -3.74
C PHE A 200 -9.95 5.05 -5.13
N LYS A 201 -9.18 4.91 -6.22
CA LYS A 201 -9.51 5.35 -7.60
C LYS A 201 -9.47 6.88 -7.71
N ASP A 202 -9.03 7.42 -8.85
CA ASP A 202 -8.73 8.84 -9.14
C ASP A 202 -7.45 9.44 -8.53
N TYR A 203 -6.76 8.73 -7.64
CA TYR A 203 -5.56 9.24 -6.97
C TYR A 203 -4.27 9.21 -7.82
N THR A 204 -4.18 8.30 -8.81
CA THR A 204 -2.92 8.02 -9.51
C THR A 204 -2.32 9.25 -10.18
N THR A 205 -3.13 10.04 -10.89
CA THR A 205 -2.65 11.15 -11.73
C THR A 205 -2.04 12.31 -10.93
N SER A 206 -2.62 12.67 -9.78
CA SER A 206 -2.19 13.84 -9.00
C SER A 206 -0.88 13.58 -8.24
N MET A 207 -0.76 12.44 -7.56
CA MET A 207 0.36 12.19 -6.66
C MET A 207 1.67 11.80 -7.35
N TYR A 208 1.62 11.08 -8.45
CA TYR A 208 2.85 10.80 -9.19
C TYR A 208 3.48 12.08 -9.73
N THR A 209 2.65 12.99 -10.26
CA THR A 209 3.11 14.28 -10.76
C THR A 209 3.77 15.10 -9.64
N GLN A 210 3.23 15.03 -8.42
CA GLN A 210 3.80 15.71 -7.26
C GLN A 210 5.10 15.07 -6.75
N ALA A 211 5.20 13.74 -6.76
CA ALA A 211 6.33 13.01 -6.18
C ALA A 211 7.48 12.75 -7.17
N TYR A 212 7.16 12.58 -8.45
CA TYR A 212 8.07 12.09 -9.50
C TYR A 212 8.00 12.91 -10.80
N GLY A 213 7.21 13.98 -10.84
CA GLY A 213 7.08 14.84 -12.02
C GLY A 213 8.44 15.29 -12.52
N SER A 214 8.72 15.03 -13.80
CA SER A 214 9.93 15.46 -14.49
C SER A 214 10.12 16.96 -14.27
N LYS A 215 11.36 17.39 -14.01
CA LYS A 215 11.77 18.80 -13.95
C LYS A 215 11.76 19.47 -15.32
N ASP A 216 10.99 18.98 -16.29
CA ASP A 216 10.79 19.65 -17.57
C ASP A 216 9.93 20.90 -17.35
N LYS A 217 10.66 21.97 -17.08
CA LYS A 217 10.18 23.32 -16.82
C LYS A 217 9.51 23.87 -18.07
N GLY A 218 8.18 23.83 -18.12
CA GLY A 218 7.44 24.68 -19.06
C GLY A 218 6.12 24.11 -19.54
N GLY A 219 5.14 23.94 -18.65
CA GLY A 219 3.79 23.60 -19.07
C GLY A 219 2.77 23.79 -17.96
N MET A 220 1.84 24.73 -18.17
CA MET A 220 0.71 25.00 -17.28
C MET A 220 -0.06 23.71 -16.94
N GLY A 221 -0.01 23.29 -15.66
CA GLY A 221 -1.14 22.80 -14.85
C GLY A 221 -2.09 21.72 -15.38
N GLY A 222 -1.76 21.03 -16.47
CA GLY A 222 -2.58 19.95 -17.01
C GLY A 222 -2.48 18.71 -16.13
N ASN A 223 -3.61 18.10 -15.81
CA ASN A 223 -3.73 16.81 -15.13
C ASN A 223 -3.13 15.71 -16.05
N GLN A 224 -1.80 15.59 -16.08
CA GLN A 224 -1.12 14.65 -16.98
C GLN A 224 -1.33 13.23 -16.47
N ASN A 225 -2.29 12.53 -17.07
CA ASN A 225 -2.46 11.09 -16.87
C ASN A 225 -1.12 10.39 -17.15
N ILE A 226 -0.62 9.70 -16.12
CA ILE A 226 0.65 8.98 -16.20
C ILE A 226 0.48 7.86 -17.21
N HIS A 227 1.32 7.85 -18.24
CA HIS A 227 1.31 6.79 -19.22
C HIS A 227 1.78 5.47 -18.57
N PRO A 228 1.04 4.35 -18.70
CA PRO A 228 1.38 3.09 -18.04
C PRO A 228 2.80 2.58 -18.30
N ASN A 229 3.28 2.68 -19.54
CA ASN A 229 4.65 2.29 -19.89
C ASN A 229 5.72 3.18 -19.25
N ARG A 230 5.42 4.47 -19.03
CA ARG A 230 6.37 5.37 -18.40
C ARG A 230 6.50 5.03 -16.91
N LEU A 231 5.37 4.78 -16.26
CA LEU A 231 5.38 4.35 -14.86
C LEU A 231 6.21 3.07 -14.69
N ILE A 232 5.96 2.02 -15.49
CA ILE A 232 6.67 0.75 -15.30
C ILE A 232 8.18 0.87 -15.61
N GLU A 233 8.56 1.74 -16.55
CA GLU A 233 9.97 2.08 -16.84
C GLU A 233 10.63 2.76 -15.63
N ASP A 234 9.99 3.78 -15.06
CA ASP A 234 10.49 4.50 -13.89
C ASP A 234 10.59 3.55 -12.67
N LEU A 235 9.63 2.64 -12.48
CA LEU A 235 9.65 1.63 -11.42
C LEU A 235 10.75 0.59 -11.60
N LEU A 236 11.02 0.15 -12.84
CA LEU A 236 12.13 -0.74 -13.14
C LEU A 236 13.46 -0.08 -12.83
N THR A 237 13.61 1.20 -13.20
CA THR A 237 14.82 1.97 -12.89
C THR A 237 15.06 2.01 -11.37
N LEU A 238 14.02 2.32 -10.59
CA LEU A 238 14.09 2.28 -9.12
C LEU A 238 14.44 0.87 -8.60
N ALA A 239 13.88 -0.19 -9.17
CA ALA A 239 14.21 -1.56 -8.78
C ALA A 239 15.68 -1.90 -9.06
N PHE A 240 16.22 -1.50 -10.22
CA PHE A 240 17.63 -1.71 -10.55
C PHE A 240 18.56 -0.95 -9.60
N ASP A 241 18.25 0.31 -9.29
CA ASP A 241 19.02 1.10 -8.34
C ASP A 241 19.03 0.44 -6.94
N LEU A 242 17.88 -0.07 -6.50
CA LEU A 242 17.75 -0.82 -5.25
C LEU A 242 18.57 -2.12 -5.26
N VAL A 243 18.54 -2.89 -6.36
CA VAL A 243 19.35 -4.11 -6.51
C VAL A 243 20.84 -3.77 -6.47
N GLN A 244 21.27 -2.76 -7.24
CA GLN A 244 22.68 -2.39 -7.32
C GLN A 244 23.21 -1.93 -5.96
N THR A 245 22.47 -1.10 -5.24
CA THR A 245 22.84 -0.66 -3.88
C THR A 245 22.86 -1.81 -2.88
N THR A 246 21.96 -2.78 -3.01
CA THR A 246 21.91 -3.98 -2.14
C THR A 246 23.03 -4.97 -2.43
N LEU A 247 23.45 -5.13 -3.69
CA LEU A 247 24.53 -6.05 -4.07
C LEU A 247 25.93 -5.46 -3.85
N THR A 248 26.09 -4.15 -4.00
CA THR A 248 27.39 -3.47 -3.88
C THR A 248 27.72 -3.02 -2.46
N SER A 249 26.78 -3.18 -1.52
CA SER A 249 27.01 -2.92 -0.10
C SER A 249 27.95 -3.98 0.48
N THR A 250 29.25 -3.75 0.27
CA THR A 250 30.24 -3.98 1.32
C THR A 250 29.74 -3.30 2.61
N PRO A 251 30.13 -3.77 3.81
CA PRO A 251 29.63 -3.27 5.11
C PRO A 251 30.06 -1.83 5.44
N ASN A 252 30.20 -0.97 4.44
CA ASN A 252 30.30 0.47 4.58
C ASN A 252 28.89 1.06 4.79
N PRO A 253 28.65 1.78 5.89
CA PRO A 253 27.35 2.37 6.26
C PRO A 253 26.85 3.48 5.33
N ILE A 254 27.55 3.76 4.23
CA ILE A 254 27.26 4.86 3.28
C ILE A 254 26.45 4.38 2.06
N THR A 255 26.50 3.08 1.74
CA THR A 255 25.93 2.53 0.49
C THR A 255 24.56 1.85 0.62
N THR A 256 23.96 1.85 1.81
CA THR A 256 22.60 1.31 1.96
C THR A 256 21.60 2.20 1.22
N PRO A 257 20.67 1.63 0.43
CA PRO A 257 19.61 2.40 -0.21
C PRO A 257 18.88 3.22 0.85
N SER A 258 18.71 4.52 0.58
CA SER A 258 18.02 5.40 1.51
C SER A 258 16.59 4.90 1.75
N LEU A 259 16.08 5.07 2.97
CA LEU A 259 14.67 4.80 3.28
C LEU A 259 13.73 5.46 2.25
N THR A 260 14.08 6.68 1.82
CA THR A 260 13.34 7.42 0.80
C THR A 260 13.24 6.65 -0.52
N SER A 261 14.32 6.05 -1.01
CA SER A 261 14.32 5.25 -2.25
C SER A 261 13.40 4.04 -2.17
N TRP A 262 13.39 3.36 -1.02
CA TRP A 262 12.46 2.24 -0.77
C TRP A 262 11.02 2.68 -0.70
N LEU A 263 10.73 3.73 0.06
CA LEU A 263 9.39 4.29 0.15
C LEU A 263 8.89 4.71 -1.23
N GLN A 264 9.77 5.32 -2.04
CA GLN A 264 9.45 5.71 -3.39
C GLN A 264 9.09 4.50 -4.26
N PHE A 265 9.93 3.46 -4.23
CA PHE A 265 9.65 2.22 -4.95
C PHE A 265 8.33 1.58 -4.51
N TYR A 266 8.10 1.40 -3.21
CA TYR A 266 6.89 0.77 -2.71
C TYR A 266 5.61 1.58 -2.99
N ASP A 267 5.65 2.90 -2.82
CA ASP A 267 4.52 3.75 -3.18
C ASP A 267 4.28 3.73 -4.70
N GLY A 268 5.35 3.72 -5.49
CA GLY A 268 5.30 3.63 -6.94
C GLY A 268 4.63 2.34 -7.44
N ILE A 269 5.02 1.16 -6.94
CA ILE A 269 4.41 -0.11 -7.36
C ILE A 269 2.94 -0.21 -6.95
N CYS A 270 2.52 0.47 -5.88
CA CYS A 270 1.10 0.51 -5.48
C CYS A 270 0.24 1.26 -6.52
N LEU A 271 0.81 2.20 -7.29
CA LEU A 271 0.09 2.92 -8.35
C LEU A 271 -0.36 1.98 -9.48
N LEU A 272 0.30 0.83 -9.66
CA LEU A 272 -0.11 -0.20 -10.62
C LEU A 272 -1.52 -0.73 -10.31
N GLN A 273 -2.00 -0.64 -9.07
CA GLN A 273 -3.33 -1.10 -8.67
C GLN A 273 -4.46 -0.38 -9.42
N THR A 274 -4.27 0.87 -9.84
CA THR A 274 -5.32 1.70 -10.46
C THR A 274 -4.96 2.23 -11.84
N ILE A 275 -3.91 1.69 -12.46
CA ILE A 275 -3.37 2.18 -13.72
C ILE A 275 -4.29 1.85 -14.92
N PRO A 276 -4.54 2.78 -15.87
CA PRO A 276 -5.46 2.55 -16.99
C PRO A 276 -4.80 1.78 -18.14
N ILE A 277 -4.51 0.49 -17.98
CA ILE A 277 -3.90 -0.37 -19.03
C ILE A 277 -4.77 -0.56 -20.28
N HIS A 278 -6.08 -0.35 -20.20
CA HIS A 278 -7.00 -0.53 -21.32
C HIS A 278 -6.82 0.52 -22.42
N SER A 279 -6.22 1.68 -22.10
CA SER A 279 -5.92 2.73 -23.09
C SER A 279 -4.70 2.42 -23.97
N LEU A 280 -3.90 1.41 -23.60
CA LEU A 280 -2.71 1.01 -24.35
C LEU A 280 -3.09 0.26 -25.62
N ASN A 281 -2.40 0.57 -26.72
CA ASN A 281 -2.44 -0.27 -27.91
C ASN A 281 -1.70 -1.61 -27.68
N THR A 282 -1.80 -2.53 -28.63
CA THR A 282 -1.24 -3.89 -28.49
C THR A 282 0.27 -3.91 -28.19
N VAL A 283 1.07 -3.13 -28.92
CA VAL A 283 2.53 -3.08 -28.73
C VAL A 283 2.87 -2.49 -27.37
N GLN A 284 2.23 -1.38 -27.01
CA GLN A 284 2.41 -0.74 -25.72
C GLN A 284 2.02 -1.66 -24.57
N ARG A 285 0.92 -2.42 -24.71
CA ARG A 285 0.45 -3.36 -23.70
C ARG A 285 1.41 -4.53 -23.53
N LEU A 286 1.97 -5.05 -24.63
CA LEU A 286 3.00 -6.09 -24.56
C LEU A 286 4.26 -5.57 -23.85
N SER A 287 4.73 -4.38 -24.20
CA SER A 287 5.87 -3.74 -23.52
C SER A 287 5.60 -3.52 -22.03
N PHE A 288 4.38 -3.10 -21.66
CA PHE A 288 3.97 -2.96 -20.27
C PHE A 288 4.12 -4.28 -19.50
N TYR A 289 3.54 -5.36 -20.02
CA TYR A 289 3.53 -6.64 -19.33
C TYR A 289 4.91 -7.30 -19.28
N LEU A 290 5.74 -7.13 -20.32
CA LEU A 290 7.13 -7.58 -20.30
C LEU A 290 7.94 -6.85 -19.20
N ASN A 291 7.79 -5.53 -19.11
CA ASN A 291 8.45 -4.74 -18.07
C ASN A 291 7.91 -5.08 -16.66
N LEU A 292 6.61 -5.32 -16.53
CA LEU A 292 5.99 -5.77 -15.29
C LEU A 292 6.53 -7.13 -14.84
N TYR A 293 6.68 -8.08 -15.78
CA TYR A 293 7.27 -9.38 -15.49
C TYR A 293 8.68 -9.22 -14.89
N HIS A 294 9.54 -8.43 -15.54
CA HIS A 294 10.88 -8.16 -15.03
C HIS A 294 10.88 -7.46 -13.67
N LEU A 295 9.98 -6.49 -13.48
CA LEU A 295 9.82 -5.77 -12.21
C LEU A 295 9.45 -6.72 -11.07
N MET A 296 8.50 -7.63 -11.29
CA MET A 296 8.06 -8.60 -10.29
C MET A 296 9.16 -9.61 -9.95
N VAL A 297 9.91 -10.08 -10.95
CA VAL A 297 11.08 -10.96 -10.74
C VAL A 297 12.15 -10.24 -9.91
N LEU A 298 12.51 -9.01 -10.28
CA LEU A 298 13.51 -8.22 -9.55
C LEU A 298 13.05 -7.97 -8.11
N HIS A 299 11.81 -7.54 -7.90
CA HIS A 299 11.27 -7.32 -6.56
C HIS A 299 11.27 -8.61 -5.73
N GLY A 300 10.91 -9.75 -6.34
CA GLY A 300 11.05 -11.06 -5.73
C GLY A 300 12.47 -11.37 -5.26
N CYS A 301 13.46 -11.15 -6.12
CA CYS A 301 14.87 -11.36 -5.82
C CYS A 301 15.39 -10.39 -4.75
N ILE A 302 14.93 -9.15 -4.74
CA ILE A 302 15.25 -8.16 -3.70
C ILE A 302 14.77 -8.65 -2.32
N VAL A 303 13.58 -9.25 -2.25
CA VAL A 303 12.93 -9.64 -0.99
C VAL A 303 13.37 -11.02 -0.50
N TYR A 304 13.45 -12.01 -1.38
CA TYR A 304 13.75 -13.40 -1.00
C TYR A 304 15.11 -13.89 -1.46
N GLY A 305 15.86 -13.09 -2.21
CA GLY A 305 16.99 -13.58 -2.98
C GLY A 305 16.56 -14.39 -4.21
N PRO A 306 17.50 -14.70 -5.11
CA PRO A 306 17.25 -15.60 -6.21
C PRO A 306 16.97 -17.03 -5.69
N PRO A 307 16.05 -17.79 -6.30
CA PRO A 307 15.84 -19.19 -5.96
C PRO A 307 17.15 -19.99 -6.07
N SER A 308 17.46 -20.81 -5.06
CA SER A 308 18.73 -21.55 -4.96
C SER A 308 18.89 -22.67 -6.00
N GLY A 309 17.82 -23.02 -6.73
CA GLY A 309 17.84 -24.08 -7.74
C GLY A 309 16.59 -24.10 -8.60
N TRP A 310 16.66 -24.82 -9.72
CA TRP A 310 15.61 -24.86 -10.75
C TRP A 310 14.24 -25.27 -10.21
N SER A 311 14.19 -26.21 -9.27
CA SER A 311 12.95 -26.70 -8.64
C SER A 311 12.20 -25.65 -7.82
N TYR A 312 12.89 -24.60 -7.35
CA TYR A 312 12.29 -23.54 -6.54
C TYR A 312 11.68 -22.40 -7.37
N TRP A 313 12.01 -22.32 -8.67
CA TRP A 313 11.49 -21.27 -9.55
C TRP A 313 9.98 -21.36 -9.72
N TYR A 314 9.43 -22.56 -9.77
CA TYR A 314 7.97 -22.75 -9.85
C TYR A 314 7.27 -22.14 -8.63
N ALA A 315 7.76 -22.41 -7.42
CA ALA A 315 7.19 -21.83 -6.20
C ALA A 315 7.35 -20.30 -6.19
N PHE A 316 8.53 -19.80 -6.57
CA PHE A 316 8.83 -18.37 -6.65
C PHE A 316 7.86 -17.63 -7.60
N TYR A 317 7.64 -18.14 -8.81
CA TYR A 317 6.73 -17.50 -9.79
C TYR A 317 5.26 -17.53 -9.40
N ASN A 318 4.84 -18.55 -8.65
CA ASN A 318 3.48 -18.64 -8.16
C ASN A 318 3.24 -17.83 -6.88
N GLN A 319 4.28 -17.57 -6.09
CA GLN A 319 4.17 -16.90 -4.80
C GLN A 319 4.09 -15.38 -4.92
N ILE A 320 4.75 -14.77 -5.90
CA ILE A 320 4.81 -13.32 -6.05
C ILE A 320 3.64 -12.84 -6.91
N GLY A 321 2.75 -12.06 -6.29
CA GLY A 321 1.58 -11.47 -6.93
C GLY A 321 1.55 -9.95 -6.82
N TYR A 322 1.01 -9.30 -7.84
CA TYR A 322 0.72 -7.87 -7.88
C TYR A 322 -0.77 -7.67 -8.17
N VAL A 323 -1.37 -6.64 -7.60
CA VAL A 323 -2.66 -6.13 -8.08
C VAL A 323 -2.39 -5.06 -9.14
N VAL A 324 -2.83 -5.32 -10.37
CA VAL A 324 -2.62 -4.45 -11.54
C VAL A 324 -3.97 -4.12 -12.15
N ALA A 325 -4.30 -2.82 -12.15
CA ALA A 325 -5.60 -2.31 -12.61
C ALA A 325 -6.82 -3.01 -11.98
N GLY A 326 -6.69 -3.42 -10.71
CA GLY A 326 -7.71 -4.14 -9.95
C GLY A 326 -7.69 -5.66 -10.14
N GLU A 327 -6.85 -6.21 -11.01
CA GLU A 327 -6.71 -7.65 -11.23
C GLU A 327 -5.47 -8.20 -10.52
N LEU A 328 -5.59 -9.37 -9.88
CA LEU A 328 -4.45 -10.05 -9.26
C LEU A 328 -3.71 -10.86 -10.33
N VAL A 329 -2.42 -10.59 -10.49
CA VAL A 329 -1.54 -11.25 -11.45
C VAL A 329 -0.28 -11.77 -10.76
N SER A 330 0.13 -12.98 -11.11
CA SER A 330 1.40 -13.60 -10.69
C SER A 330 2.41 -13.63 -11.84
N ILE A 331 3.68 -13.85 -11.51
CA ILE A 331 4.75 -13.97 -12.53
C ILE A 331 4.44 -15.11 -13.50
N ALA A 332 3.97 -16.25 -12.96
CA ALA A 332 3.57 -17.40 -13.77
C ALA A 332 2.43 -17.04 -14.75
N GLU A 333 1.38 -16.36 -14.28
CA GLU A 333 0.28 -15.96 -15.17
C GLU A 333 0.73 -14.99 -16.27
N LEU A 334 1.62 -14.04 -15.96
CA LEU A 334 2.18 -13.15 -16.98
C LEU A 334 2.97 -13.94 -18.03
N GLU A 335 3.81 -14.88 -17.60
CA GLU A 335 4.60 -15.72 -18.49
C GLU A 335 3.70 -16.56 -19.41
N TYR A 336 2.75 -17.30 -18.84
CA TYR A 336 1.93 -18.27 -19.58
C TYR A 336 0.78 -17.67 -20.38
N CYS A 337 0.18 -16.57 -19.92
CA CYS A 337 -1.02 -16.02 -20.55
C CYS A 337 -0.75 -14.82 -21.47
N ILE A 338 0.41 -14.17 -21.36
CA ILE A 338 0.70 -12.93 -22.08
C ILE A 338 1.99 -13.02 -22.90
N LEU A 339 3.07 -13.58 -22.33
CA LEU A 339 4.38 -13.58 -22.99
C LEU A 339 4.63 -14.80 -23.89
N ARG A 340 3.92 -15.90 -23.64
CA ARG A 340 3.87 -17.10 -24.50
C ARG A 340 2.63 -17.06 -25.38
#